data_AF-A0A7Y3P5P0-F1
#
_entry.id   AF-A0A7Y3P5P0-F1
#
_cell.length_a   1.000
_cell.length_b   1.000
_cell.length_c   1.000
_cell.angle_alpha   90.00
_cell.angle_beta   90.00
_cell.angle_gamma   90.00
#
_symmetry.space_group_name_H-M   'P 1'
#
loop_
_entity.id
_entity.type
_entity.pdbx_description
1 polymer ?
#
loop_
_entity_poly.entity_id
_entity_poly.type
_entity_poly.pdbx_seq_one_letter_code
_entity_poly.pdbx_strand_id
1 'polypeptide(L)'
;MIARLRLFPLHAVLFPGAALNLHIFEPRYRQMIAECLATGEGFGVAAIADGAEAGDPQVIPHEVGTIAEIATAHELPLGRYFIQTIGT
;
A
#
# COMPACT_ATOMS: atom_id res chain seq x y z
N MET A 1 1.39 -4.93 21.60
CA MET A 1 0.54 -5.80 20.76
C MET A 1 1.23 -5.90 19.41
N ILE A 2 1.43 -7.10 18.85
CA ILE A 2 2.06 -7.26 17.53
C ILE A 2 0.94 -7.37 16.50
N ALA A 3 0.86 -6.45 15.55
CA ALA A 3 -0.09 -6.49 14.44
C ALA A 3 0.60 -7.01 13.18
N ARG A 4 -0.09 -7.82 12.38
CA ARG A 4 0.42 -8.33 11.11
C ARG A 4 -0.30 -7.60 9.98
N LEU A 5 0.44 -6.80 9.22
CA LEU A 5 -0.10 -5.98 8.13
C LEU A 5 0.36 -6.49 6.78
N ARG A 6 -0.48 -6.24 5.76
CA ARG A 6 -0.08 -6.34 4.35
C ARG A 6 0.94 -5.24 4.05
N LEU A 7 1.87 -5.47 3.13
CA LEU A 7 2.96 -4.53 2.83
C LEU A 7 2.92 -4.08 1.37
N PHE A 8 3.09 -2.78 1.15
CA PHE A 8 3.19 -2.14 -0.15
C PHE A 8 4.53 -1.38 -0.26
N PRO A 9 5.56 -2.00 -0.86
CA PRO A 9 6.85 -1.36 -1.07
C PRO A 9 6.78 -0.29 -2.17
N LEU A 10 7.47 0.83 -1.97
CA LEU A 10 7.54 1.96 -2.93
C LEU A 10 8.96 2.54 -3.02
N HIS A 11 9.30 3.24 -4.11
CA HIS A 11 10.48 4.11 -4.14
C HIS A 11 10.29 5.46 -3.40
N ALA A 12 9.26 5.57 -2.56
CA ALA A 12 8.93 6.75 -1.80
C ALA A 12 8.65 6.42 -0.33
N VAL A 13 8.91 7.40 0.55
CA VAL A 13 8.55 7.33 1.96
C VAL A 13 7.20 8.03 2.17
N LEU A 14 6.26 7.33 2.80
CA LEU A 14 5.05 7.93 3.35
C LEU A 14 5.35 8.43 4.77
N PHE A 15 5.16 9.72 5.03
CA PHE A 15 5.27 10.27 6.39
C PHE A 15 3.91 10.21 7.12
N PRO A 16 3.91 10.08 8.46
CA PRO A 16 2.69 10.21 9.24
C PRO A 16 1.97 11.55 8.95
N GLY A 17 0.66 11.50 8.76
CA GLY A 17 -0.20 12.62 8.39
C GLY A 17 -0.13 13.06 6.93
N ALA A 18 0.82 12.55 6.13
CA ALA A 18 0.91 12.86 4.72
C ALA A 18 -0.08 12.05 3.89
N ALA A 19 -0.54 12.63 2.77
CA ALA A 19 -1.40 11.94 1.81
C ALA A 19 -0.58 11.28 0.70
N LEU A 20 -1.03 10.11 0.25
CA LEU A 20 -0.44 9.39 -0.88
C LEU A 20 -1.53 8.84 -1.80
N ASN A 21 -1.44 9.19 -3.08
CA ASN A 21 -2.33 8.72 -4.13
C ASN A 21 -1.69 7.56 -4.88
N LEU A 22 -2.42 6.45 -5.02
CA LEU A 22 -1.93 5.24 -5.67
C LEU A 22 -2.87 4.77 -6.76
N HIS A 23 -2.30 4.33 -7.89
CA HIS A 23 -3.00 3.58 -8.92
C HIS A 23 -2.70 2.09 -8.76
N ILE A 24 -3.71 1.32 -8.42
CA ILE A 24 -3.58 -0.10 -8.11
C ILE A 24 -4.07 -0.92 -9.31
N PHE A 25 -3.12 -1.49 -10.04
CA PHE A 25 -3.40 -2.32 -11.22
C PHE A 25 -2.87 -3.75 -11.10
N GLU A 26 -1.81 -3.99 -10.33
CA GLU A 26 -1.26 -5.33 -10.14
C GLU A 26 -2.27 -6.26 -9.42
N PRO A 27 -2.50 -7.50 -9.90
CA PRO A 27 -3.47 -8.43 -9.32
C PRO A 27 -3.31 -8.65 -7.81
N ARG A 28 -2.08 -8.84 -7.32
CA ARG A 28 -1.80 -9.06 -5.89
C ARG A 28 -2.26 -7.89 -5.03
N TYR A 29 -2.06 -6.66 -5.49
CA TYR A 29 -2.45 -5.46 -4.75
C TYR A 29 -3.93 -5.12 -4.93
N ARG A 30 -4.56 -5.48 -6.04
CA ARG A 30 -6.02 -5.37 -6.18
C ARG A 30 -6.74 -6.19 -5.10
N GLN A 31 -6.30 -7.43 -4.89
CA GLN A 31 -6.81 -8.28 -3.81
C GLN A 31 -6.53 -7.65 -2.43
N MET A 32 -5.29 -7.21 -2.20
CA MET A 32 -4.88 -6.56 -0.96
C MET A 32 -5.78 -5.38 -0.58
N ILE A 33 -6.06 -4.49 -1.55
CA ILE A 33 -6.88 -3.30 -1.34
C ILE A 33 -8.35 -3.66 -1.14
N ALA A 34 -8.89 -4.63 -1.88
CA ALA A 34 -10.25 -5.11 -1.65
C ALA A 34 -10.45 -5.65 -0.23
N GLU A 35 -9.46 -6.38 0.30
CA GLU A 35 -9.47 -6.87 1.68
C GLU A 35 -9.39 -5.71 2.70
N CYS A 36 -8.51 -4.73 2.49
CA CYS A 36 -8.39 -3.55 3.35
C CYS A 36 -9.71 -2.75 3.41
N LEU A 37 -10.37 -2.58 2.26
CA LEU A 37 -11.67 -1.91 2.19
C LEU A 37 -12.78 -2.70 2.92
N ALA A 38 -12.72 -4.03 2.88
CA ALA A 38 -13.71 -4.88 3.55
C ALA A 38 -13.52 -4.94 5.08
N THR A 39 -12.29 -4.92 5.57
CA THR A 39 -11.98 -5.00 7.01
C THR A 39 -11.84 -3.64 7.70
N GLY A 40 -11.59 -2.58 6.93
CA GLY A 40 -11.21 -1.26 7.45
C GLY A 40 -9.77 -1.20 7.96
N GLU A 41 -8.97 -2.26 7.77
CA GLU A 41 -7.56 -2.27 8.16
C GLU A 41 -6.71 -1.52 7.13
N GLY A 42 -5.72 -0.78 7.61
CA GLY A 42 -4.68 -0.20 6.76
C GLY A 42 -3.65 -1.24 6.27
N PHE A 43 -2.67 -0.76 5.51
CA PHE A 43 -1.52 -1.54 5.08
C PHE A 43 -0.21 -0.79 5.33
N GLY A 44 0.90 -1.49 5.47
CA GLY A 44 2.21 -0.85 5.65
C GLY A 44 2.76 -0.35 4.32
N VAL A 45 3.32 0.85 4.31
CA VAL A 45 4.12 1.40 3.23
C VAL A 45 5.56 1.50 3.71
N ALA A 46 6.48 0.86 2.99
CA ALA A 46 7.91 0.91 3.28
C ALA A 46 8.69 1.26 2.01
N ALA A 47 9.70 2.11 2.18
CA ALA A 47 10.57 2.44 1.06
C ALA A 47 11.40 1.22 0.64
N ILE A 48 11.68 1.08 -0.64
CA ILE A 48 12.50 0.01 -1.21
C ILE A 48 13.97 0.33 -0.95
N ALA A 49 14.66 -0.59 -0.27
CA ALA A 49 16.10 -0.57 -0.07
C ALA A 49 16.84 -1.20 -1.25
N ASP A 50 16.28 -2.27 -1.84
CA ASP A 50 16.83 -2.95 -3.02
C ASP A 50 15.72 -3.63 -3.86
N GLY A 51 15.95 -3.75 -5.17
CA GLY A 51 14.98 -4.31 -6.13
C GLY A 51 14.04 -3.28 -6.77
N ALA A 52 13.06 -3.77 -7.54
CA ALA A 52 12.08 -2.94 -8.26
C ALA A 52 10.69 -2.91 -7.61
N GLU A 53 10.00 -1.78 -7.69
CA GLU A 53 8.68 -1.59 -7.08
C GLU A 53 7.59 -2.53 -7.62
N ALA A 54 7.53 -2.70 -8.94
CA ALA A 54 6.49 -3.47 -9.60
C ALA A 54 7.04 -4.82 -10.09
N GLY A 55 6.36 -5.90 -9.72
CA GLY A 55 6.64 -7.24 -10.24
C GLY A 55 7.91 -7.93 -9.73
N ASP A 56 8.66 -7.33 -8.80
CA ASP A 56 9.84 -7.97 -8.22
C ASP A 56 9.48 -8.79 -6.96
N PRO A 57 9.65 -10.12 -6.97
CA PRO A 57 9.44 -10.96 -5.80
C PRO A 57 10.59 -10.88 -4.79
N GLN A 58 11.75 -10.32 -5.18
CA GLN A 58 12.94 -10.17 -4.34
C GLN A 58 13.09 -8.77 -3.75
N VAL A 59 12.07 -7.91 -3.89
CA VAL A 59 12.07 -6.56 -3.33
C VAL A 59 12.39 -6.57 -1.83
N ILE A 60 13.38 -5.77 -1.44
CA ILE A 60 13.82 -5.63 -0.06
C ILE A 60 13.35 -4.26 0.43
N PRO A 61 12.32 -4.18 1.29
CA PRO A 61 11.91 -2.93 1.91
C PRO A 61 12.83 -2.57 3.09
N HIS A 62 12.87 -1.29 3.46
CA HIS A 62 13.40 -0.86 4.74
C HIS A 62 12.60 -1.44 5.91
N GLU A 63 13.25 -1.64 7.06
CA GLU A 63 12.63 -2.21 8.27
C GLU A 63 11.59 -1.28 8.92
N VAL A 64 11.64 0.01 8.59
CA VAL A 64 10.73 1.03 9.11
C VAL A 64 9.90 1.59 7.96
N GLY A 65 8.60 1.66 8.19
CA GLY A 65 7.62 2.23 7.29
C GLY A 65 6.49 2.89 8.06
N THR A 66 5.44 3.27 7.34
CA THR A 66 4.28 3.98 7.89
C THR A 66 3.02 3.21 7.55
N ILE A 67 2.03 3.21 8.45
CA ILE A 67 0.74 2.60 8.15
C ILE A 67 -0.03 3.56 7.25
N ALA A 68 -0.60 3.05 6.17
CA ALA A 68 -1.46 3.80 5.27
C ALA A 68 -2.91 3.38 5.48
N GLU A 69 -3.73 4.34 5.91
CA GLU A 69 -5.18 4.17 5.98
C GLU A 69 -5.82 4.68 4.70
N ILE A 70 -6.76 3.92 4.14
CA ILE A 70 -7.45 4.30 2.91
C ILE A 70 -8.51 5.35 3.25
N ALA A 71 -8.25 6.59 2.84
CA ALA A 71 -9.18 7.70 3.03
C ALA A 71 -10.28 7.70 1.97
N THR A 72 -9.92 7.41 0.71
CA THR A 72 -10.87 7.29 -0.39
C THR A 72 -10.43 6.19 -1.36
N ALA A 73 -11.41 5.52 -1.97
CA ALA A 73 -11.17 4.55 -3.02
C ALA A 73 -12.16 4.74 -4.16
N HIS A 74 -11.66 4.71 -5.38
CA HIS A 74 -12.44 4.80 -6.62
C HIS A 74 -12.13 3.56 -7.44
N GLU A 75 -13.12 2.67 -7.56
CA GLU A 75 -12.99 1.49 -8.39
C GLU A 75 -13.03 1.87 -9.87
N LEU A 76 -12.16 1.24 -10.63
CA LEU A 76 -11.99 1.40 -12.06
C LEU A 76 -12.33 0.08 -12.76
N PRO A 77 -12.57 0.09 -14.08
CA PRO A 77 -12.79 -1.12 -14.85
C PRO A 77 -11.70 -2.18 -14.60
N LEU A 78 -12.12 -3.45 -14.64
CA LEU A 78 -11.27 -4.61 -14.36
C LEU A 78 -10.74 -4.64 -12.92
N GLY A 79 -11.49 -4.10 -11.95
CA GLY A 79 -11.17 -4.16 -10.52
C GLY A 79 -9.90 -3.42 -10.12
N ARG A 80 -9.45 -2.47 -10.94
CA ARG A 80 -8.35 -1.55 -10.59
C ARG A 80 -8.89 -0.48 -9.62
N TYR A 81 -7.99 0.19 -8.91
CA TYR A 81 -8.38 1.27 -8.01
C TYR A 81 -7.51 2.50 -8.18
N PHE A 82 -8.10 3.69 -8.08
CA PHE A 82 -7.40 4.86 -7.58
C PHE A 82 -7.75 5.03 -6.11
N ILE A 83 -6.74 5.07 -5.24
CA ILE A 83 -6.93 5.29 -3.81
C ILE A 83 -6.16 6.50 -3.35
N GLN A 84 -6.71 7.22 -2.38
CA GLN A 84 -5.97 8.15 -1.55
C GLN A 84 -5.82 7.54 -0.16
N THR A 85 -4.62 7.64 0.38
CA THR A 85 -4.27 7.16 1.73
C THR A 85 -3.73 8.29 2.59
N ILE A 86 -3.84 8.14 3.90
CA ILE A 86 -3.19 9.01 4.90
C ILE A 86 -2.26 8.14 5.76
N GLY A 87 -1.05 8.63 6.02
CA GLY A 87 -0.11 7.96 6.93
C GLY A 87 -0.54 8.08 8.40
N THR A 88 -0.50 6.97 9.16
CA THR A 88 -0.80 6.93 10.60
C THR A 88 0.31 6.27 11.42
#